data_AF-A0A972IJ03-F1
#
_entry.id   AF-A0A972IJ03-F1
#
_cell.length_a   1.000
_cell.length_b   1.000
_cell.length_c   1.000
_cell.angle_alpha   90.00
_cell.angle_beta   90.00
_cell.angle_gamma   90.00
#
_symmetry.space_group_name_H-M   'P 1'
#
loop_
_entity.id
_entity.type
_entity.pdbx_description
1 polymer ?
#
loop_
_entity_poly.entity_id
_entity_poly.type
_entity_poly.pdbx_seq_one_letter_code
_entity_poly.pdbx_strand_id
1 'polypeptide(L)'
;NEPGPFKTAGQVRDAVSSSQLTDWRTESAPHFKNWIDAIRSRKHEDLNADVEQGHLSTTVCHLAKISCQLGRSVHFDPKTERFVNDPEADRYLRRDVYRAPYVIPEEV
;
A
#
# COMPACT_ATOMS: atom_id res chain seq x y z
N ASN A 1 21.18 26.74 6.35
CA ASN A 1 20.68 26.07 5.13
C ASN A 1 21.60 24.91 4.84
N GLU A 2 21.35 23.77 5.47
CA GLU A 2 22.04 22.55 5.09
C GLU A 2 21.14 21.76 4.14
N PRO A 3 21.66 21.31 2.99
CA PRO A 3 20.90 20.58 2.00
C PRO A 3 20.51 19.21 2.56
N GLY A 4 19.21 18.93 2.57
CA GLY A 4 18.65 17.64 3.00
C GLY A 4 19.06 16.47 2.10
N PRO A 5 18.71 15.22 2.48
CA PRO A 5 19.35 13.99 2.00
C PRO A 5 18.90 13.53 0.60
N PHE A 6 18.36 14.44 -0.22
CA PHE A 6 18.11 14.13 -1.62
C PHE A 6 19.46 14.08 -2.33
N LYS A 7 19.90 12.86 -2.65
CA LYS A 7 21.02 12.64 -3.56
C LYS A 7 20.72 13.38 -4.87
N THR A 8 21.45 14.46 -5.11
CA THR A 8 21.51 15.15 -6.40
C THR A 8 21.70 14.10 -7.49
N ALA A 9 20.91 14.21 -8.57
CA ALA A 9 20.80 13.26 -9.68
C ALA A 9 22.09 13.07 -10.52
N GLY A 10 23.28 13.22 -9.94
CA GLY A 10 24.55 13.20 -10.67
C GLY A 10 25.75 12.56 -9.98
N GLN A 11 25.71 12.18 -8.69
CA GLN A 11 26.94 11.75 -8.00
C GLN A 11 26.72 10.62 -6.98
N VAL A 12 26.56 9.39 -7.47
CA VAL A 12 27.41 8.22 -7.16
C VAL A 12 27.08 7.15 -8.20
N ARG A 13 27.76 7.19 -9.35
CA ARG A 13 27.93 6.00 -10.19
C ARG A 13 29.18 5.30 -9.68
N ASP A 14 29.07 4.68 -8.51
CA ASP A 14 30.00 3.59 -8.20
C ASP A 14 29.76 2.53 -9.27
N ALA A 15 30.83 2.09 -9.91
CA ALA A 15 30.81 1.22 -11.08
C ALA A 15 30.23 -0.17 -10.72
N VAL A 16 28.91 -0.27 -10.63
CA VAL A 16 28.21 -1.55 -10.73
C VAL A 16 28.41 -2.00 -12.16
N SER A 17 29.05 -3.16 -12.35
CA SER A 17 29.25 -3.74 -13.67
C SER A 17 27.92 -3.78 -14.41
N SER A 18 27.90 -3.49 -15.71
CA SER A 18 26.67 -3.60 -16.51
C SER A 18 26.08 -5.03 -16.46
N SER A 19 26.92 -6.02 -16.15
CA SER A 19 26.51 -7.42 -15.90
C SER A 19 25.79 -7.65 -14.57
N GLN A 20 25.75 -6.66 -13.68
CA GLN A 20 25.11 -6.70 -12.37
C GLN A 20 23.87 -5.79 -12.30
N LEU A 21 23.53 -5.10 -13.40
CA LEU A 21 22.25 -4.43 -13.55
C LEU A 21 21.22 -5.48 -13.99
N THR A 22 20.41 -5.95 -13.06
CA THR A 22 19.25 -6.77 -13.36
C THR A 22 18.29 -5.96 -14.25
N ASP A 23 17.93 -6.49 -15.43
CA ASP A 23 16.88 -5.89 -16.25
C ASP A 23 15.56 -6.00 -15.47
N TRP A 24 14.85 -4.88 -15.33
CA TRP A 24 13.56 -4.81 -14.65
C TRP A 24 12.54 -5.82 -15.22
N ARG A 25 12.70 -6.20 -16.50
CA ARG A 25 11.92 -7.27 -17.13
C ARG A 25 12.19 -8.64 -16.52
N THR A 26 13.44 -8.94 -16.17
CA THR A 26 13.84 -10.19 -15.52
C THR A 26 13.44 -10.27 -14.05
N GLU A 27 13.44 -9.14 -13.33
CA GLU A 27 13.00 -9.10 -11.92
C GLU A 27 11.51 -9.41 -11.76
N SER A 28 10.70 -9.13 -12.78
CA SER A 28 9.26 -9.37 -12.76
C SER A 28 8.88 -10.84 -13.05
N ALA A 29 9.77 -11.61 -13.67
CA ALA A 29 9.47 -12.98 -14.09
C ALA A 29 9.09 -13.94 -12.92
N PRO A 30 9.76 -13.90 -11.75
CA PRO A 30 9.36 -14.70 -10.59
C PRO A 30 7.97 -14.35 -10.05
N HIS A 31 7.61 -13.06 -10.05
CA HIS A 31 6.29 -12.59 -9.59
C HIS A 31 5.16 -13.14 -10.48
N PHE A 32 5.31 -13.04 -11.80
CA PHE A 32 4.32 -13.59 -12.73
C PHE A 32 4.23 -15.11 -12.64
N LYS A 33 5.37 -15.80 -12.45
CA LYS A 33 5.38 -17.25 -12.25
C LYS A 33 4.56 -17.64 -11.02
N ASN A 34 4.79 -17.01 -9.88
CA ASN A 34 4.04 -17.27 -8.64
C ASN A 34 2.53 -17.07 -8.85
N TRP A 35 2.13 -15.97 -9.50
CA TRP A 35 0.72 -15.71 -9.80
C TRP A 35 0.09 -16.78 -10.70
N ILE A 36 0.77 -17.19 -11.78
CA ILE A 36 0.29 -18.24 -12.69
C ILE A 36 0.18 -19.59 -11.97
N ASP A 37 1.15 -19.92 -11.12
CA ASP A 37 1.16 -21.16 -10.36
C ASP A 37 0.00 -21.21 -9.35
N ALA A 38 -0.27 -20.10 -8.64
CA ALA A 38 -1.40 -19.99 -7.71
C ALA A 38 -2.76 -20.10 -8.42
N ILE A 39 -2.89 -19.53 -9.64
CA ILE A 39 -4.10 -19.71 -10.46
C ILE A 39 -4.29 -21.18 -10.85
N ARG A 40 -3.20 -21.86 -11.25
CA ARG A 40 -3.24 -23.27 -11.66
C ARG A 40 -3.56 -24.19 -10.49
N SER A 41 -3.00 -23.92 -9.31
CA SER A 41 -3.27 -24.70 -8.09
C SER A 41 -4.65 -24.41 -7.50
N ARG A 42 -5.22 -23.23 -7.79
CA ARG A 42 -6.45 -22.68 -7.20
C ARG A 42 -6.38 -22.55 -5.67
N LYS A 43 -5.18 -22.31 -5.16
CA LYS A 43 -4.91 -22.07 -3.73
C LYS A 43 -4.34 -20.68 -3.57
N HIS A 44 -5.07 -19.80 -2.91
CA HIS A 44 -4.61 -18.42 -2.71
C HIS A 44 -3.40 -18.36 -1.77
N GLU A 45 -3.25 -19.38 -0.92
CA GLU A 45 -2.15 -19.54 0.03
C GLU A 45 -0.80 -19.76 -0.66
N ASP A 46 -0.79 -20.11 -1.95
CA ASP A 46 0.44 -20.24 -2.75
C ASP A 46 0.98 -18.87 -3.20
N LEU A 47 0.22 -17.77 -3.02
CA LEU A 47 0.67 -16.42 -3.34
C LEU A 47 1.71 -15.94 -2.33
N ASN A 48 2.81 -15.37 -2.84
CA ASN A 48 3.81 -14.71 -1.98
C ASN A 48 3.24 -13.46 -1.28
N ALA A 49 2.21 -12.84 -1.88
CA ALA A 49 1.52 -11.67 -1.35
C ALA A 49 0.02 -11.87 -1.55
N ASP A 50 -0.63 -12.45 -0.54
CA ASP A 50 -2.08 -12.63 -0.51
C ASP A 50 -2.80 -11.29 -0.31
N VAL A 51 -4.12 -11.28 -0.55
CA VAL A 51 -4.98 -10.10 -0.48
C VAL A 51 -4.91 -9.37 0.86
N GLU A 52 -4.77 -10.09 1.96
CA GLU A 52 -4.65 -9.51 3.30
C GLU A 52 -3.39 -8.62 3.40
N GLN A 53 -2.26 -9.07 2.84
CA GLN A 53 -1.02 -8.28 2.85
C GLN A 53 -1.16 -7.01 2.00
N GLY A 54 -1.88 -7.10 0.88
CA GLY A 54 -2.24 -5.95 0.05
C GLY A 54 -3.13 -4.94 0.79
N HIS A 55 -4.11 -5.43 1.54
CA HIS A 55 -4.99 -4.60 2.38
C HIS A 55 -4.21 -3.89 3.49
N LEU A 56 -3.39 -4.63 4.26
CA LEU A 56 -2.62 -4.08 5.37
C LEU A 56 -1.61 -3.01 4.92
N SER A 57 -0.88 -3.27 3.84
CA SER A 57 0.08 -2.31 3.29
C SER A 57 -0.59 -1.02 2.80
N THR A 58 -1.74 -1.15 2.13
CA THR A 58 -2.54 -0.01 1.66
C THR A 58 -3.16 0.77 2.83
N THR A 59 -3.62 0.07 3.86
CA THR A 59 -4.22 0.67 5.07
C THR A 59 -3.24 1.64 5.71
N VAL A 60 -1.97 1.27 5.87
CA VAL A 60 -0.95 2.16 6.48
C VAL A 60 -0.79 3.46 5.69
N CYS A 61 -0.79 3.41 4.35
CA CYS A 61 -0.72 4.61 3.51
C CYS A 61 -1.94 5.54 3.72
N HIS A 62 -3.14 4.97 3.85
CA HIS A 62 -4.35 5.75 4.14
C HIS A 62 -4.33 6.36 5.54
N LEU A 63 -3.90 5.62 6.56
CA LEU A 63 -3.78 6.15 7.93
C LEU A 63 -2.80 7.32 8.00
N ALA A 64 -1.67 7.23 7.28
CA ALA A 64 -0.71 8.33 7.18
C ALA A 64 -1.34 9.57 6.52
N LYS A 65 -2.11 9.38 5.43
CA LYS A 65 -2.85 10.45 4.76
C LYS A 65 -3.83 11.15 5.72
N ILE A 66 -4.60 10.37 6.48
CA ILE A 66 -5.59 10.88 7.44
C ILE A 66 -4.90 11.67 8.56
N SER A 67 -3.81 11.13 9.12
CA SER A 67 -3.02 11.83 10.14
C SER A 67 -2.48 13.17 9.62
N CYS A 68 -1.99 13.21 8.38
CA CYS A 68 -1.53 14.46 7.76
C CYS A 68 -2.67 15.47 7.55
N GLN A 69 -3.88 15.01 7.17
CA GLN A 69 -5.03 15.90 6.99
C GLN A 69 -5.52 16.50 8.31
N LEU A 70 -5.52 15.71 9.39
CA LEU A 70 -5.92 16.15 10.72
C LEU A 70 -4.82 16.95 11.44
N GLY A 71 -3.57 16.86 10.98
CA GLY A 71 -2.43 17.54 11.60
C GLY A 71 -2.03 16.97 12.96
N ARG A 72 -2.42 15.72 13.26
CA ARG A 72 -2.18 15.05 14.55
C ARG A 72 -2.02 13.54 14.39
N SER A 73 -1.43 12.89 15.38
CA SER A 73 -1.40 11.43 15.46
C SER A 73 -2.81 10.86 15.64
N VAL A 74 -3.06 9.69 15.06
CA VAL A 74 -4.30 8.95 15.16
C VAL A 74 -4.03 7.54 15.68
N HIS A 75 -4.95 6.98 16.46
CA HIS A 75 -4.86 5.64 17.00
C HIS A 75 -5.89 4.74 16.31
N PHE A 76 -5.42 3.73 15.58
CA PHE A 76 -6.25 2.82 14.79
C PHE A 76 -6.24 1.43 15.41
N ASP A 77 -7.41 0.84 15.60
CA ASP A 77 -7.56 -0.54 16.04
C ASP A 77 -7.63 -1.47 14.81
N PRO A 78 -6.60 -2.31 14.57
CA PRO A 78 -6.57 -3.18 13.39
C PRO A 78 -7.61 -4.31 13.44
N LYS A 79 -8.23 -4.58 14.60
CA LYS A 79 -9.25 -5.63 14.73
C LYS A 79 -10.63 -5.15 14.29
N THR A 80 -10.97 -3.92 14.65
CA THR A 80 -12.27 -3.30 14.31
C THR A 80 -12.20 -2.40 13.09
N GLU A 81 -10.98 -2.13 12.60
CA GLU A 81 -10.67 -1.22 11.51
C GLU A 81 -11.24 0.19 11.71
N ARG A 82 -11.17 0.69 12.95
CA ARG A 82 -11.70 1.99 13.38
C ARG A 82 -10.70 2.77 14.21
N PHE A 83 -10.89 4.08 14.29
CA PHE A 83 -10.10 4.92 15.17
C PHE A 83 -10.62 4.87 16.61
N VAL A 84 -9.69 4.78 17.55
CA VAL A 84 -9.99 4.68 18.98
C VAL A 84 -10.41 6.04 19.52
N ASN A 85 -11.68 6.18 19.93
CA ASN A 85 -12.25 7.41 20.50
C ASN A 85 -12.14 8.65 19.60
N ASP A 86 -12.13 8.47 18.28
CA ASP A 86 -11.90 9.57 17.33
C ASP A 86 -12.95 9.60 16.20
N PRO A 87 -14.14 10.15 16.47
CA PRO A 87 -15.22 10.21 15.48
C PRO A 87 -14.91 11.14 14.30
N GLU A 88 -13.99 12.09 14.46
CA GLU A 88 -13.55 12.97 13.38
C GLU A 88 -12.71 12.19 12.36
N ALA A 89 -11.76 11.37 12.83
CA ALA A 89 -10.95 10.51 11.96
C ALA A 89 -11.80 9.40 11.30
N ASP A 90 -12.78 8.84 12.01
CA ASP A 90 -13.69 7.80 11.48
C ASP A 90 -14.48 8.28 10.26
N ARG A 91 -14.74 9.59 10.13
CA ARG A 91 -15.39 10.17 8.92
C ARG A 91 -14.57 10.01 7.65
N TYR A 92 -13.24 9.81 7.75
CA TYR A 92 -12.39 9.60 6.59
C TYR A 92 -12.35 8.14 6.11
N LEU A 93 -12.90 7.19 6.88
CA LEU A 93 -12.97 5.78 6.50
C LEU A 93 -14.01 5.51 5.41
N ARG A 94 -15.00 6.40 5.28
CA ARG A 94 -16.08 6.29 4.30
C ARG A 94 -16.36 7.65 3.68
N ARG A 95 -17.02 7.64 2.54
CA ARG A 95 -17.44 8.87 1.86
C ARG A 95 -18.80 9.29 2.40
N ASP A 96 -18.93 10.54 2.87
CA ASP A 96 -20.19 11.08 3.41
C ASP A 96 -21.36 10.97 2.42
N VAL A 97 -21.09 11.23 1.13
CA VAL A 97 -22.11 11.14 0.06
C VAL A 97 -21.51 10.45 -1.17
N TYR A 98 -22.15 9.36 -1.58
CA TYR A 98 -21.88 8.67 -2.83
C TYR A 98 -22.70 9.25 -3.98
N ARG A 99 -22.19 9.10 -5.22
CA ARG A 99 -22.86 9.60 -6.41
C ARG A 99 -23.93 8.61 -6.88
N ALA A 100 -25.20 9.01 -6.92
CA ALA A 100 -26.27 8.17 -7.46
C ALA A 100 -26.00 7.72 -8.92
N PRO A 101 -26.32 6.46 -9.28
CA PRO A 101 -26.93 5.39 -8.46
C PRO A 101 -25.91 4.51 -7.68
N TYR A 102 -24.62 4.86 -7.65
CA TYR A 102 -23.56 4.03 -7.07
C TYR A 102 -23.43 4.24 -5.55
N VAL A 103 -24.26 3.56 -4.77
CA VAL A 103 -24.23 3.57 -3.29
C VAL A 103 -23.73 2.24 -2.75
N ILE A 104 -22.95 2.29 -1.67
CA ILE A 104 -22.52 1.08 -0.94
C ILE A 104 -23.61 0.75 0.09
N PRO A 105 -24.18 -0.47 0.07
CA PRO A 105 -25.12 -0.91 1.09
C PRO A 105 -24.46 -0.93 2.49
N GLU A 106 -25.22 -0.62 3.54
CA GLU A 106 -24.69 -0.67 4.93
C GLU A 106 -24.48 -2.11 5.42
N GLU A 107 -25.17 -3.08 4.81
CA GLU A 107 -25.06 -4.51 5.12
C GLU A 107 -24.70 -5.28 3.84
N VAL A 108 -23.72 -6.18 3.93
CA VAL A 108 -23.22 -7.05 2.84
C VAL A 108 -23.71 -8.47 3.05
#